data_AF-W2U1L6-F1
#
_entry.id   AF-W2U1L6-F1
#
_cell.length_a   1.000
_cell.length_b   1.000
_cell.length_c   1.000
_cell.angle_alpha   90.00
_cell.angle_beta   90.00
_cell.angle_gamma   90.00
#
_symmetry.space_group_name_H-M   'P 1'
#
loop_
_entity.id
_entity.type
_entity.pdbx_description
1 polymer ?
#
loop_
_entity_poly.entity_id
_entity_poly.type
_entity_poly.pdbx_seq_one_letter_code
_entity_poly.pdbx_strand_id
1 'polypeptide(L)'
;MAPVTRRQERLSLLALNARRAETQKMKAAMLSREESNGEKQSQMAKDANDASKPVCFFDESLLACDICLEIMHNAMNVSPCNHKFCAGCIYEWNSLNSRCSKCR
;
A
#
# COMPACT_ATOMS: atom_id res chain seq x y z
N MET A 1 38.59 23.47 -41.76
CA MET A 1 37.91 23.65 -40.44
C MET A 1 38.58 22.74 -39.41
N ALA A 2 38.88 23.27 -38.22
CA ALA A 2 39.76 22.65 -37.21
C ALA A 2 39.14 21.46 -36.44
N PRO A 3 39.96 20.49 -35.96
CA PRO A 3 39.47 19.35 -35.17
C PRO A 3 39.32 19.75 -33.70
N VAL A 4 38.15 20.29 -33.33
CA VAL A 4 37.81 20.63 -31.93
C VAL A 4 36.92 19.55 -31.34
N THR A 5 37.44 18.35 -31.09
CA THR A 5 36.58 17.29 -30.54
C THR A 5 37.17 16.63 -29.30
N ARG A 6 38.40 16.12 -29.31
CA ARG A 6 38.91 15.33 -28.17
C ARG A 6 39.05 16.10 -26.83
N ARG A 7 39.48 17.37 -26.85
CA ARG A 7 39.60 18.19 -25.61
C ARG A 7 38.22 18.61 -25.08
N GLN A 8 37.30 18.92 -25.98
CA GLN A 8 35.97 19.40 -25.61
C GLN A 8 35.12 18.25 -25.05
N GLU A 9 35.23 17.06 -25.64
CA GLU A 9 34.60 15.82 -25.15
C GLU A 9 35.09 15.44 -23.74
N ARG A 10 36.38 15.61 -23.45
CA ARG A 10 36.96 15.31 -22.13
C ARG A 10 36.46 16.27 -21.05
N LEU A 11 36.29 17.55 -21.38
CA LEU A 11 35.72 18.56 -20.48
C LEU A 11 34.23 18.28 -20.19
N SER A 12 33.45 17.86 -21.20
CA SER A 12 32.05 17.47 -20.98
C SER A 12 31.90 16.23 -20.09
N LEU A 13 32.78 15.24 -20.24
CA LEU A 13 32.76 14.03 -19.39
C LEU A 13 33.13 14.35 -17.94
N LEU A 14 34.13 15.23 -17.72
CA LEU A 14 34.49 15.72 -16.39
C LEU A 14 33.33 16.47 -15.72
N ALA A 15 32.61 17.30 -16.48
CA ALA A 15 31.45 18.03 -15.97
C ALA A 15 30.27 17.12 -15.58
N LEU A 16 29.99 16.07 -16.37
CA LEU A 16 28.96 15.07 -16.05
C LEU A 16 29.34 14.24 -14.81
N ASN A 17 30.61 13.87 -14.67
CA ASN A 17 31.10 13.11 -13.52
C ASN A 17 31.13 13.96 -12.24
N ALA A 18 31.45 15.25 -12.32
CA ALA A 18 31.35 16.17 -11.18
C ALA A 18 29.91 16.25 -10.64
N ARG A 19 28.92 16.42 -11.53
CA ARG A 19 27.49 16.43 -11.17
C ARG A 19 27.04 15.10 -10.54
N ARG A 20 27.50 13.96 -11.07
CA ARG A 20 27.23 12.64 -10.48
C ARG A 20 27.82 12.51 -9.08
N ALA A 21 29.05 12.96 -8.86
CA ALA A 21 29.69 12.94 -7.55
C ALA A 21 28.94 13.81 -6.53
N GLU A 22 28.40 14.96 -6.95
CA GLU A 22 27.55 15.81 -6.09
C GLU A 22 26.25 15.09 -5.68
N THR A 23 25.56 14.44 -6.63
CA THR A 23 24.33 13.69 -6.33
C THR A 23 24.58 12.46 -5.44
N GLN A 24 25.75 11.81 -5.57
CA GLN A 24 26.13 10.68 -4.72
C GLN A 24 26.40 11.09 -3.27
N LYS A 25 26.94 12.30 -3.03
CA LYS A 25 27.11 12.84 -1.67
C LYS A 25 25.77 13.00 -0.95
N MET A 26 24.73 13.43 -1.66
CA MET A 26 23.37 13.54 -1.09
C MET A 26 22.74 12.16 -0.85
N LYS A 27 22.98 11.18 -1.73
CA LYS A 27 22.47 9.80 -1.56
C LYS A 27 23.11 9.07 -0.38
N ALA A 28 24.42 9.24 -0.16
CA ALA A 28 25.12 8.67 0.99
C ALA A 28 24.56 9.19 2.33
N ALA A 29 24.15 10.47 2.40
CA ALA A 29 23.52 11.03 3.58
C ALA A 29 22.10 10.47 3.84
N MET A 30 21.38 9.99 2.82
CA MET A 30 20.06 9.36 3.00
C MET A 30 20.14 7.91 3.48
N LEU A 31 21.14 7.13 3.03
CA LEU A 31 21.25 5.69 3.34
C LEU A 31 21.66 5.39 4.79
N SER A 32 22.14 6.36 5.56
CA SER A 32 22.50 6.16 6.97
C SER A 32 21.30 6.21 7.94
N ARG A 33 20.07 6.45 7.45
CA ARG A 33 18.86 6.53 8.30
C ARG A 33 17.99 5.26 8.27
N GLU A 34 18.31 4.29 7.42
CA GLU A 34 17.49 3.08 7.22
C GLU A 34 18.06 1.82 7.89
N GLU A 35 19.19 1.89 8.62
CA GLU A 35 19.80 0.76 9.34
C GLU A 35 19.44 0.69 10.85
N SER A 36 18.27 1.22 11.26
CA SER A 36 17.80 1.10 12.65
C SER A 36 16.36 0.60 12.79
N ASN A 37 15.72 0.09 11.73
CA ASN A 37 14.34 -0.40 11.81
C ASN A 37 14.14 -1.83 11.28
N GLY A 38 15.14 -2.68 11.47
CA GLY A 38 15.07 -4.10 11.13
C GLY A 38 15.44 -4.96 12.31
N GLU A 39 14.72 -4.87 13.44
CA GLU A 39 14.65 -5.91 14.48
C GLU A 39 13.76 -5.43 15.62
N LYS A 40 12.47 -5.81 15.57
CA LYS A 40 11.60 -6.18 16.72
C LYS A 40 10.15 -6.33 16.22
N GLN A 41 9.90 -7.45 15.54
CA GLN A 41 8.59 -8.08 15.62
C GLN A 41 8.46 -8.73 16.99
N SER A 42 7.64 -8.16 17.87
CA SER A 42 6.70 -8.87 18.77
C SER A 42 6.33 -8.02 19.99
N GLN A 43 5.02 -7.90 20.23
CA GLN A 43 4.33 -7.67 21.52
C GLN A 43 4.22 -6.22 22.05
N MET A 44 2.99 -5.65 21.96
CA MET A 44 2.04 -5.40 23.06
C MET A 44 1.23 -4.11 22.86
N ALA A 45 -0.03 -4.20 23.30
CA ALA A 45 -1.03 -3.15 23.32
C ALA A 45 -0.70 -1.98 24.28
N LYS A 46 -1.48 -0.90 24.12
CA LYS A 46 -1.61 0.32 24.97
C LYS A 46 -0.54 1.39 24.65
N ASP A 47 -0.81 2.67 24.49
CA ASP A 47 -1.79 3.55 25.16
C ASP A 47 -2.16 4.78 24.32
N ALA A 48 -3.14 5.49 24.85
CA ALA A 48 -3.76 6.73 24.42
C ALA A 48 -2.82 7.89 24.00
N ASN A 49 -3.42 8.77 23.19
CA ASN A 49 -3.17 10.21 23.06
C ASN A 49 -2.16 10.66 22.00
N ASP A 50 -2.60 10.71 20.74
CA ASP A 50 -2.24 11.81 19.85
C ASP A 50 -3.52 12.33 19.18
N ALA A 51 -3.94 13.50 19.62
CA ALA A 51 -5.14 14.16 19.15
C ALA A 51 -4.92 14.73 17.74
N SER A 52 -5.87 14.42 16.85
CA SER A 52 -6.31 15.30 15.75
C SER A 52 -5.77 15.05 14.34
N LYS A 53 -5.55 13.80 13.93
CA LYS A 53 -5.75 13.43 12.52
C LYS A 53 -6.82 12.34 12.39
N PRO A 54 -7.95 12.60 11.71
CA PRO A 54 -8.77 11.52 11.20
C PRO A 54 -7.92 10.83 10.13
N VAL A 55 -7.18 9.80 10.52
CA VAL A 55 -6.72 8.82 9.56
C VAL A 55 -7.97 8.12 9.06
N CYS A 56 -8.27 8.31 7.78
CA CYS A 56 -9.30 7.53 7.10
C CYS A 56 -8.78 6.10 7.04
N PHE A 57 -9.02 5.32 8.10
CA PHE A 57 -8.74 3.90 8.19
C PHE A 57 -9.72 3.16 7.27
N PHE A 58 -9.52 3.30 5.96
CA PHE A 58 -10.21 2.49 4.97
C PHE A 58 -9.49 1.15 4.91
N ASP A 59 -10.00 0.20 5.69
CA ASP A 59 -9.62 -1.21 5.53
C ASP A 59 -10.49 -1.81 4.42
N GLU A 60 -9.86 -2.08 3.28
CA GLU A 60 -10.49 -2.67 2.10
C GLU A 60 -11.11 -4.04 2.41
N SER A 61 -10.57 -4.73 3.41
CA SER A 61 -11.09 -6.01 3.91
C SER A 61 -12.51 -5.88 4.47
N LEU A 62 -12.91 -4.70 4.96
CA LEU A 62 -14.25 -4.45 5.48
C LEU A 62 -15.31 -4.26 4.38
N LEU A 63 -14.87 -4.02 3.15
CA LEU A 63 -15.72 -3.82 1.98
C LEU A 63 -15.81 -5.06 1.09
N ALA A 64 -15.06 -6.12 1.41
CA ALA A 64 -15.05 -7.36 0.66
C ALA A 64 -16.24 -8.26 1.01
N CYS A 65 -16.82 -8.91 0.00
CA CYS A 65 -17.86 -9.90 0.17
C CYS A 65 -17.25 -11.25 0.53
N ASP A 66 -17.70 -11.90 1.60
CA ASP A 66 -17.14 -13.20 2.01
C ASP A 66 -17.54 -14.39 1.12
N ILE A 67 -18.33 -14.16 0.06
CA ILE A 67 -18.69 -15.19 -0.92
C ILE A 67 -17.75 -15.12 -2.12
N CYS A 68 -17.61 -13.95 -2.75
CA CYS A 68 -16.76 -13.77 -3.92
C CYS A 68 -15.35 -13.21 -3.62
N LEU A 69 -15.09 -12.77 -2.39
CA LEU A 69 -13.83 -12.16 -1.92
C LEU A 69 -13.43 -10.88 -2.65
N GLU A 70 -14.37 -10.24 -3.35
CA GLU A 70 -14.21 -8.96 -4.04
C GLU A 70 -14.99 -7.85 -3.32
N ILE A 71 -14.71 -6.60 -3.69
CA ILE A 71 -15.46 -5.43 -3.21
C ILE A 71 -16.95 -5.62 -3.48
N MET A 72 -17.79 -5.37 -2.48
CA MET A 72 -19.21 -5.64 -2.55
C MET A 72 -19.93 -4.75 -3.57
N HIS A 73 -20.52 -5.37 -4.59
CA HIS A 73 -21.37 -4.69 -5.56
C HIS A 73 -22.84 -4.84 -5.16
N ASN A 74 -23.55 -3.70 -5.04
CA ASN A 74 -24.95 -3.64 -4.58
C ASN A 74 -25.16 -4.39 -3.26
N ALA A 75 -24.47 -3.93 -2.20
CA ALA A 75 -24.46 -4.57 -0.90
C ALA A 75 -25.86 -4.76 -0.31
N MET A 76 -26.19 -6.00 0.06
CA MET A 76 -27.46 -6.39 0.66
C MET A 76 -27.23 -6.98 2.05
N ASN A 77 -28.15 -6.74 2.98
CA ASN A 77 -28.14 -7.32 4.32
C ASN A 77 -29.02 -8.57 4.39
N VAL A 78 -28.54 -9.59 5.11
CA VAL A 78 -29.26 -10.85 5.29
C VAL A 78 -30.06 -10.81 6.57
N SER A 79 -31.38 -10.76 6.49
CA SER A 79 -32.24 -10.94 7.66
C SER A 79 -32.27 -12.42 8.09
N PRO A 80 -32.18 -12.74 9.40
CA PRO A 80 -32.15 -11.85 10.56
C PRO A 80 -30.75 -11.43 11.03
N CYS A 81 -29.68 -12.01 10.50
CA CYS A 81 -28.32 -11.87 11.04
C CYS A 81 -27.59 -10.55 10.69
N ASN A 82 -28.11 -9.78 9.74
CA ASN A 82 -27.56 -8.52 9.23
C ASN A 82 -26.12 -8.60 8.66
N HIS A 83 -25.66 -9.80 8.27
CA HIS A 83 -24.43 -9.96 7.50
C HIS A 83 -24.61 -9.39 6.09
N LYS A 84 -23.54 -8.79 5.53
CA LYS A 84 -23.61 -8.10 4.25
C LYS A 84 -22.89 -8.90 3.16
N PHE A 85 -23.49 -8.97 1.97
CA PHE A 85 -22.88 -9.57 0.77
C PHE A 85 -23.27 -8.80 -0.49
N CYS A 86 -22.69 -9.16 -1.64
CA CYS A 86 -23.22 -8.73 -2.94
C CYS A 86 -24.64 -9.26 -3.15
N ALA A 87 -25.53 -8.46 -3.77
CA ALA A 87 -26.90 -8.88 -4.07
C ALA A 87 -26.96 -10.20 -4.87
N GLY A 88 -26.09 -10.35 -5.88
CA GLY A 88 -26.03 -11.58 -6.69
C GLY A 88 -25.55 -12.79 -5.88
N CYS A 89 -24.45 -12.63 -5.15
CA CYS A 89 -23.86 -13.71 -4.36
C CYS A 89 -24.82 -14.27 -3.31
N ILE A 90 -25.55 -13.41 -2.59
CA ILE A 90 -26.50 -13.90 -1.59
C ILE A 90 -27.72 -14.59 -2.22
N TYR A 91 -28.18 -14.12 -3.38
CA TYR A 91 -29.31 -14.73 -4.07
C TYR A 91 -28.98 -16.15 -4.54
N GLU A 92 -27.79 -16.33 -5.11
CA GLU A 92 -27.29 -17.65 -5.50
C GLU A 92 -27.05 -18.55 -4.29
N TRP A 93 -26.43 -18.01 -3.22
CA TRP A 93 -26.20 -18.77 -1.99
C TRP A 93 -27.50 -19.27 -1.35
N ASN A 94 -28.52 -18.41 -1.25
CA ASN A 94 -29.82 -18.76 -0.67
C ASN A 94 -30.59 -19.77 -1.54
N SER A 95 -30.25 -19.91 -2.81
CA SER A 95 -30.83 -20.94 -3.69
C SER A 95 -30.31 -22.34 -3.37
N LEU A 96 -29.12 -22.44 -2.74
CA LEU A 96 -28.46 -23.69 -2.39
C LEU A 96 -28.47 -23.99 -0.89
N ASN A 97 -28.55 -22.95 -0.05
CA ASN A 97 -28.40 -23.04 1.40
C ASN A 97 -29.53 -22.28 2.11
N SER A 98 -30.01 -22.82 3.22
CA SER A 98 -31.04 -22.20 4.07
C SER A 98 -30.50 -21.29 5.17
N ARG A 99 -29.17 -21.19 5.31
CA ARG A 99 -28.49 -20.36 6.30
C ARG A 99 -27.48 -19.44 5.65
N CYS A 100 -27.27 -18.28 6.25
CA CYS A 100 -26.21 -17.35 5.88
C CYS A 100 -24.83 -18.02 5.99
N SER A 101 -23.93 -17.74 5.04
CA SER A 101 -22.56 -18.30 5.00
C SER A 101 -21.74 -18.00 6.26
N LYS A 102 -22.00 -16.86 6.91
CA LYS A 102 -21.35 -16.44 8.16
C LYS A 102 -21.97 -17.03 9.44
N CYS A 103 -23.23 -17.46 9.39
CA CYS A 103 -23.99 -17.89 10.57
C CYS A 103 -24.09 -19.41 10.72
N ARG A 104 -23.24 -20.18 10.03
CA ARG A 104 -23.35 -21.64 9.97
C ARG A 104 -23.63 -22.29 11.33
#